data_AF-A0A3N5LA02-F1
#
_entry.id   AF-A0A3N5LA02-F1
#
_cell.length_a   1.000
_cell.length_b   1.000
_cell.length_c   1.000
_cell.angle_alpha   90.00
_cell.angle_beta   90.00
_cell.angle_gamma   90.00
#
_symmetry.space_group_name_H-M   'P 1'
#
loop_
_entity.id
_entity.type
_entity.pdbx_description
1 polymer ?
#
loop_
_entity_poly.entity_id
_entity_poly.type
_entity_poly.pdbx_seq_one_letter_code
_entity_poly.pdbx_strand_id
1 'polypeptide(L)'
;MIRDLHLPHGAIRLPEFLPDATRGVIRSVDSADVEACGVQALVMNTFHLMQNPGSTTIQSLGGLHAMSGWSHPIITDSGGFQIYSLIRQNPKFGTINRKGAAFRADDSGRKYNLTPEKSIQLQLGYGSDIAICLDDCTHVDSPFEEQEISVQRTVEWARRSKEEFTRHFEQKRSPSQQRPLLFAVIQGGGHPGLRKQCAEALLEIGFDGYGYGGWPLDSQGNLLTEMLRLTRE
;
A
#
# COMPACT_ATOMS: atom_id res chain seq x y z
N MET A 1 17.11 -2.07 -17.05
CA MET A 1 16.80 -2.17 -15.61
C MET A 1 16.79 -0.76 -15.06
N ILE A 2 15.69 -0.34 -14.43
CA ILE A 2 15.56 1.00 -13.82
C ILE A 2 16.55 1.07 -12.66
N ARG A 3 17.35 2.13 -12.60
CA ARG A 3 18.35 2.35 -11.54
C ARG A 3 17.92 3.42 -10.53
N ASP A 4 17.14 4.40 -10.99
CA ASP A 4 16.70 5.52 -10.18
C ASP A 4 15.20 5.78 -10.43
N LEU A 5 14.44 5.96 -9.35
CA LEU A 5 13.04 6.40 -9.38
C LEU A 5 12.98 7.87 -8.98
N HIS A 6 12.53 8.73 -9.89
CA HIS A 6 12.33 10.15 -9.60
C HIS A 6 10.92 10.39 -9.07
N LEU A 7 10.84 10.94 -7.87
CA LEU A 7 9.61 11.20 -7.13
C LEU A 7 9.50 12.69 -6.75
N PRO A 8 8.31 13.17 -6.36
CA PRO A 8 8.13 14.59 -6.02
C PRO A 8 9.12 15.13 -4.97
N HIS A 9 9.50 14.30 -3.98
CA HIS A 9 10.42 14.69 -2.90
C HIS A 9 11.83 14.10 -3.01
N GLY A 10 12.25 13.66 -4.21
CA GLY A 10 13.63 13.21 -4.44
C GLY A 10 13.73 11.95 -5.30
N ALA A 11 14.96 11.50 -5.53
CA ALA A 11 15.21 10.27 -6.27
C ALA A 11 15.55 9.12 -5.30
N ILE A 12 15.12 7.90 -5.64
CA ILE A 12 15.52 6.67 -4.93
C ILE A 12 16.40 5.84 -5.87
N ARG A 13 17.62 5.53 -5.44
CA ARG A 13 18.49 4.57 -6.16
C ARG A 13 18.12 3.13 -5.78
N LEU A 14 17.87 2.29 -6.77
CA LEU A 14 17.50 0.89 -6.60
C LEU A 14 18.70 -0.07 -6.70
N PRO A 15 18.69 -1.22 -5.98
CA PRO A 15 17.69 -1.64 -5.01
C PRO A 15 17.79 -0.83 -3.70
N GLU A 16 16.65 -0.57 -3.07
CA GLU A 16 16.56 0.16 -1.81
C GLU A 16 15.75 -0.63 -0.77
N PHE A 17 16.18 -0.58 0.48
CA PHE A 17 15.40 -1.03 1.62
C PHE A 17 14.60 0.15 2.18
N LEU A 18 13.29 -0.04 2.39
CA LEU A 18 12.41 0.99 2.90
C LEU A 18 11.98 0.66 4.33
N PRO A 19 12.49 1.35 5.36
CA PRO A 19 12.05 1.17 6.73
C PRO A 19 10.57 1.54 6.92
N ASP A 20 9.87 0.82 7.79
CA ASP A 20 8.50 1.17 8.19
C ASP A 20 8.52 2.24 9.29
N ALA A 21 7.97 3.40 8.96
CA ALA A 21 7.65 4.49 9.85
C ALA A 21 6.13 4.47 10.14
N THR A 22 5.69 3.44 10.84
CA THR A 22 4.28 3.02 10.99
C THR A 22 3.30 4.16 11.33
N ARG A 23 3.74 5.17 12.11
CA ARG A 23 2.93 6.34 12.50
C ARG A 23 3.57 7.67 12.10
N GLY A 24 4.34 7.67 11.02
CA GLY A 24 5.13 8.83 10.59
C GLY A 24 6.46 8.99 11.32
N VAL A 25 6.92 7.95 12.02
CA VAL A 25 8.21 7.92 12.72
C VAL A 25 8.75 6.49 12.77
N ILE A 26 10.06 6.32 12.61
CA ILE A 26 10.73 5.06 12.92
C ILE A 26 10.88 4.95 14.43
N ARG A 27 10.55 3.80 15.00
CA ARG A 27 10.57 3.63 16.45
C ARG A 27 11.98 3.90 17.02
N SER A 28 12.04 4.81 18.00
CA SER A 28 13.22 5.16 18.79
C SER A 28 14.26 6.10 18.14
N VAL A 29 14.02 6.61 16.94
CA VAL A 29 14.93 7.54 16.25
C VAL A 29 14.13 8.67 15.58
N ASP A 30 14.75 9.84 15.38
CA ASP A 30 14.13 10.96 14.67
C ASP A 30 14.50 10.99 13.18
N SER A 31 13.96 11.95 12.42
CA SER A 31 14.22 12.04 10.97
C SER A 31 15.68 12.33 10.64
N ALA A 32 16.40 13.06 11.50
CA ALA A 32 17.80 13.39 11.28
C ALA A 32 18.70 12.16 11.49
N ASP A 33 18.42 11.34 12.50
CA ASP A 33 19.09 10.05 12.71
C ASP A 33 18.93 9.13 11.50
N VAL A 34 17.71 9.07 10.94
CA VAL A 34 17.38 8.22 9.79
C VAL A 34 18.08 8.70 8.52
N GLU A 35 18.10 10.02 8.29
CA GLU A 35 18.83 10.63 7.18
C GLU A 35 20.34 10.40 7.29
N ALA A 36 20.91 10.52 8.49
CA ALA A 36 22.33 10.25 8.75
C ALA A 36 22.73 8.79 8.46
N CYS A 37 21.78 7.85 8.55
CA CYS A 37 21.97 6.45 8.15
C CYS A 37 21.97 6.22 6.63
N GLY A 38 21.68 7.25 5.83
CA GLY A 38 21.62 7.16 4.37
C GLY A 38 20.35 6.53 3.82
N VAL A 39 19.27 6.45 4.62
CA VAL A 39 17.96 5.98 4.17
C VAL A 39 17.39 6.98 3.15
N GLN A 40 16.97 6.48 1.98
CA GLN A 40 16.49 7.36 0.90
C GLN A 40 14.97 7.60 0.96
N ALA A 41 14.20 6.69 1.55
CA ALA A 41 12.74 6.80 1.59
C ALA A 41 12.13 5.93 2.70
N LEU A 42 10.90 6.25 3.09
CA LEU A 42 10.17 5.56 4.15
C LEU A 42 8.85 4.99 3.66
N VAL A 43 8.43 3.87 4.24
CA VAL A 43 7.05 3.40 4.16
C VAL A 43 6.28 3.93 5.37
N MET A 44 5.09 4.48 5.17
CA MET A 44 4.20 4.91 6.25
C MET A 44 2.83 4.26 6.13
N ASN A 45 2.29 3.80 7.25
CA ASN A 45 1.11 2.95 7.24
C ASN A 45 -0.21 3.74 7.27
N THR A 46 -1.00 3.63 6.21
CA THR A 46 -2.28 4.39 6.09
C THR A 46 -3.28 3.98 7.17
N PHE A 47 -3.32 2.70 7.54
CA PHE A 47 -4.25 2.17 8.55
C PHE A 47 -4.01 2.78 9.94
N HIS A 48 -2.76 2.91 10.38
CA HIS A 48 -2.43 3.51 11.66
C HIS A 48 -2.60 5.03 11.63
N LEU A 49 -2.10 5.68 10.58
CA LEU A 49 -2.19 7.13 10.40
C LEU A 49 -3.63 7.66 10.39
N MET A 50 -4.57 6.94 9.76
CA MET A 50 -5.97 7.35 9.73
C MET A 50 -6.68 7.25 11.08
N GLN A 51 -6.12 6.51 12.04
CA GLN A 51 -6.66 6.35 13.39
C GLN A 51 -6.01 7.32 14.37
N ASN A 52 -4.69 7.38 14.35
CA ASN A 52 -3.90 8.20 15.25
C ASN A 52 -2.60 8.63 14.51
N PRO A 53 -2.40 9.93 14.23
CA PRO A 53 -3.14 11.09 14.76
C PRO A 53 -4.47 11.39 14.04
N GLY A 54 -4.80 10.65 12.99
CA GLY A 54 -6.01 10.84 12.20
C GLY A 54 -5.79 11.78 11.00
N SER A 55 -6.52 11.51 9.92
CA SER A 55 -6.27 12.14 8.62
C SER A 55 -6.43 13.66 8.62
N THR A 56 -7.42 14.18 9.35
CA THR A 56 -7.65 15.62 9.48
C THR A 56 -6.47 16.31 10.18
N THR A 57 -5.91 15.68 11.21
CA THR A 57 -4.74 16.20 11.92
C THR A 57 -3.53 16.26 10.99
N ILE A 58 -3.24 15.18 10.27
CA ILE A 58 -2.12 15.10 9.31
C ILE A 58 -2.24 16.22 8.26
N GLN A 59 -3.44 16.40 7.69
CA GLN A 59 -3.70 17.45 6.71
C GLN A 59 -3.53 18.86 7.29
N SER A 60 -4.01 19.09 8.53
CA SER A 60 -3.88 20.39 9.21
C SER A 60 -2.43 20.75 9.54
N LEU A 61 -1.56 19.74 9.71
CA LEU A 61 -0.12 19.90 9.93
C LEU A 61 0.67 20.04 8.62
N GLY A 62 0.01 20.04 7.46
CA GLY A 62 0.65 20.22 6.16
C GLY A 62 1.06 18.94 5.45
N GLY A 63 0.57 17.77 5.87
CA GLY A 63 0.90 16.47 5.27
C GLY A 63 1.97 15.69 6.05
N LEU A 64 2.30 14.49 5.57
CA LEU A 64 3.22 13.59 6.28
C LEU A 64 4.63 14.13 6.37
N HIS A 65 5.17 14.73 5.30
CA HIS A 65 6.52 15.30 5.28
C HIS A 65 6.69 16.37 6.37
N ALA A 66 5.75 17.32 6.45
CA ALA A 66 5.75 18.37 7.46
C ALA A 66 5.54 17.81 8.87
N MET A 67 4.60 16.88 9.05
CA MET A 67 4.30 16.28 10.35
C MET A 67 5.47 15.46 10.91
N SER A 68 6.16 14.69 10.06
CA SER A 68 7.26 13.80 10.46
C SER A 68 8.62 14.48 10.47
N GLY A 69 8.75 15.66 9.85
CA GLY A 69 10.05 16.29 9.62
C GLY A 69 10.91 15.53 8.61
N TRP A 70 10.30 14.69 7.76
CA TRP A 70 10.98 13.92 6.72
C TRP A 70 10.81 14.57 5.36
N SER A 71 11.90 15.03 4.75
CA SER A 71 11.88 15.76 3.48
C SER A 71 12.12 14.90 2.24
N HIS A 72 12.37 13.60 2.41
CA HIS A 72 12.63 12.66 1.32
C HIS A 72 11.37 11.86 0.96
N PRO A 73 11.39 11.01 -0.09
CA PRO A 73 10.19 10.31 -0.52
C PRO A 73 9.50 9.46 0.56
N ILE A 74 8.17 9.49 0.53
CA ILE A 74 7.29 8.69 1.38
C ILE A 74 6.41 7.79 0.49
N ILE A 75 6.51 6.50 0.73
CA ILE A 75 5.60 5.50 0.19
C ILE A 75 4.53 5.26 1.24
N THR A 76 3.26 5.35 0.89
CA THR A 76 2.19 4.91 1.80
C THR A 76 1.63 3.57 1.35
N ASP A 77 1.49 2.65 2.29
CA ASP A 77 0.75 1.43 2.03
C ASP A 77 -0.76 1.71 1.97
N SER A 78 -1.51 0.72 1.47
CA SER A 78 -2.96 0.85 1.35
C SER A 78 -3.71 0.68 2.68
N GLY A 79 -3.06 0.10 3.69
CA GLY A 79 -3.65 -0.36 4.96
C GLY A 79 -4.42 -1.68 4.88
N GLY A 80 -4.49 -2.34 3.71
CA GLY A 80 -5.26 -3.56 3.50
C GLY A 80 -4.78 -4.74 4.34
N PHE A 81 -3.46 -4.95 4.42
CA PHE A 81 -2.86 -6.06 5.16
C PHE A 81 -3.19 -6.06 6.65
N GLN A 82 -3.18 -4.88 7.30
CA GLN A 82 -3.49 -4.73 8.72
C GLN A 82 -4.97 -5.04 9.00
N ILE A 83 -5.86 -4.59 8.12
CA ILE A 83 -7.30 -4.89 8.23
C ILE A 83 -7.54 -6.39 8.06
N TYR A 84 -6.90 -7.01 7.06
CA TYR A 84 -7.01 -8.45 6.86
C TYR A 84 -6.51 -9.22 8.08
N SER A 85 -5.35 -8.88 8.61
CA SER A 85 -4.78 -9.52 9.80
C SER A 85 -5.70 -9.40 11.02
N LEU A 86 -6.29 -8.23 11.24
CA LEU A 86 -7.25 -7.98 12.32
C LEU A 86 -8.53 -8.81 12.16
N ILE A 87 -9.10 -8.88 10.95
CA ILE A 87 -10.33 -9.64 10.67
C ILE A 87 -10.07 -11.15 10.76
N ARG A 88 -8.89 -11.63 10.33
CA ARG A 88 -8.50 -13.04 10.50
C ARG A 88 -8.36 -13.44 11.95
N GLN A 89 -7.73 -12.58 12.76
CA GLN A 89 -7.55 -12.85 14.19
C GLN A 89 -8.91 -12.99 14.88
N ASN A 90 -9.88 -12.16 14.52
CA ASN A 90 -11.26 -12.31 15.00
C ASN A 90 -12.27 -11.67 14.02
N PRO A 91 -13.11 -12.49 13.36
CA PRO A 91 -14.11 -12.02 12.38
C PRO A 91 -15.11 -11.00 12.93
N LYS A 92 -15.26 -10.89 14.26
CA LYS A 92 -16.13 -9.87 14.88
C LYS A 92 -15.63 -8.45 14.66
N PHE A 93 -14.34 -8.27 14.37
CA PHE A 93 -13.75 -6.95 14.18
C PHE A 93 -14.07 -6.33 12.82
N GLY A 94 -14.55 -7.09 11.83
CA GLY A 94 -14.89 -6.50 10.55
C GLY A 94 -15.29 -7.48 9.46
N THR A 95 -15.56 -6.92 8.29
CA THR A 95 -15.90 -7.68 7.09
C THR A 95 -15.18 -7.09 5.88
N ILE A 96 -14.79 -7.96 4.96
CA ILE A 96 -14.25 -7.57 3.66
C ILE A 96 -15.25 -8.02 2.60
N ASN A 97 -15.61 -7.11 1.69
CA ASN A 97 -16.50 -7.40 0.58
C ASN A 97 -16.09 -6.59 -0.66
N ARG A 98 -16.84 -6.69 -1.75
CA ARG A 98 -16.52 -5.98 -3.00
C ARG A 98 -16.36 -4.47 -2.84
N LYS A 99 -17.08 -3.82 -1.91
CA LYS A 99 -17.01 -2.35 -1.71
C LYS A 99 -15.73 -1.91 -1.01
N GLY A 100 -15.14 -2.76 -0.17
CA GLY A 100 -14.00 -2.44 0.68
C GLY A 100 -14.04 -3.24 1.98
N ALA A 101 -13.34 -2.75 2.99
CA ALA A 101 -13.30 -3.34 4.32
C ALA A 101 -13.94 -2.42 5.37
N ALA A 102 -14.88 -2.98 6.13
CA ALA A 102 -15.50 -2.30 7.27
C ALA A 102 -15.03 -2.96 8.56
N PHE A 103 -14.42 -2.20 9.47
CA PHE A 103 -13.77 -2.75 10.65
C PHE A 103 -13.87 -1.83 11.89
N ARG A 104 -13.55 -2.40 13.05
CA ARG A 104 -13.35 -1.71 14.33
C ARG A 104 -11.93 -2.02 14.79
N ALA A 105 -11.13 -0.99 14.99
CA ALA A 105 -9.70 -1.18 15.27
C ALA A 105 -9.40 -1.40 16.76
N ASP A 106 -10.36 -1.09 17.63
CA ASP A 106 -10.22 -1.16 19.08
C ASP A 106 -11.59 -1.29 19.76
N ASP A 107 -11.56 -1.46 21.08
CA ASP A 107 -12.74 -1.55 21.94
C ASP A 107 -13.51 -0.21 22.07
N SER A 108 -12.97 0.89 21.50
CA SER A 108 -13.69 2.17 21.43
C SER A 108 -15.00 2.05 20.64
N GLY A 109 -15.13 1.00 19.82
CA GLY A 109 -16.30 0.74 19.00
C GLY A 109 -16.39 1.66 17.78
N ARG A 110 -15.40 2.52 17.52
CA ARG A 110 -15.40 3.35 16.30
C ARG A 110 -15.34 2.46 15.06
N LYS A 111 -16.31 2.66 14.16
CA LYS A 111 -16.35 1.95 12.87
C LYS A 111 -15.55 2.73 11.83
N TYR A 112 -14.70 2.03 11.13
CA TYR A 112 -13.96 2.51 9.97
C TYR A 112 -14.43 1.78 8.72
N ASN A 113 -14.41 2.49 7.61
CA ASN A 113 -14.67 1.92 6.29
C ASN A 113 -13.55 2.36 5.36
N LEU A 114 -12.82 1.39 4.82
CA LEU A 114 -11.74 1.62 3.88
C LEU A 114 -12.13 1.00 2.53
N THR A 115 -12.43 1.86 1.57
CA THR A 115 -12.66 1.48 0.17
C THR A 115 -11.42 1.78 -0.67
N PRO A 116 -11.28 1.21 -1.87
CA PRO A 116 -10.21 1.57 -2.80
C PRO A 116 -10.09 3.08 -3.03
N GLU A 117 -11.21 3.78 -3.21
CA GLU A 117 -11.23 5.23 -3.42
C GLU A 117 -10.78 5.97 -2.16
N LYS A 118 -11.30 5.55 -0.99
CA LYS A 118 -10.92 6.19 0.27
C LYS A 118 -9.44 6.01 0.57
N SER A 119 -8.88 4.84 0.29
CA SER A 119 -7.44 4.59 0.45
C SER A 119 -6.62 5.55 -0.41
N ILE A 120 -6.97 5.71 -1.70
CA ILE A 120 -6.29 6.67 -2.58
C ILE A 120 -6.43 8.11 -2.10
N GLN A 121 -7.64 8.53 -1.71
CA GLN A 121 -7.87 9.88 -1.17
C GLN A 121 -7.04 10.17 0.08
N LEU A 122 -6.89 9.19 0.97
CA LEU A 122 -6.07 9.30 2.17
C LEU A 122 -4.59 9.47 1.80
N GLN A 123 -4.04 8.56 0.99
CA GLN A 123 -2.64 8.59 0.56
C GLN A 123 -2.30 9.90 -0.17
N LEU A 124 -3.15 10.35 -1.10
CA LEU A 124 -2.97 11.63 -1.78
C LEU A 124 -3.12 12.84 -0.85
N GLY A 125 -4.06 12.77 0.11
CA GLY A 125 -4.24 13.81 1.13
C GLY A 125 -3.10 13.86 2.16
N TYR A 126 -2.34 12.78 2.29
CA TYR A 126 -1.15 12.69 3.13
C TYR A 126 0.12 13.22 2.46
N GLY A 127 0.09 13.40 1.13
CA GLY A 127 1.25 13.87 0.37
C GLY A 127 2.22 12.77 -0.02
N SER A 128 1.76 11.53 -0.15
CA SER A 128 2.62 10.40 -0.54
C SER A 128 3.22 10.58 -1.92
N ASP A 129 4.46 10.12 -2.09
CA ASP A 129 5.22 10.10 -3.33
C ASP A 129 4.93 8.86 -4.18
N ILE A 130 4.66 7.73 -3.51
CA ILE A 130 4.12 6.51 -4.10
C ILE A 130 2.91 6.08 -3.26
N ALA A 131 1.79 5.89 -3.93
CA ALA A 131 0.59 5.31 -3.35
C ALA A 131 0.46 3.84 -3.77
N ILE A 132 0.15 2.95 -2.83
CA ILE A 132 -0.13 1.54 -3.10
C ILE A 132 -1.64 1.31 -3.16
N CYS A 133 -2.12 0.63 -4.20
CA CYS A 133 -3.53 0.27 -4.33
C CYS A 133 -3.98 -0.64 -3.18
N LEU A 134 -5.26 -0.51 -2.79
CA LEU A 134 -5.87 -1.45 -1.85
C LEU A 134 -5.98 -2.82 -2.49
N ASP A 135 -5.50 -3.84 -1.79
CA ASP A 135 -5.48 -5.22 -2.22
C ASP A 135 -6.05 -6.14 -1.13
N ASP A 136 -6.40 -7.35 -1.54
CA ASP A 136 -6.93 -8.38 -0.65
C ASP A 136 -5.87 -9.46 -0.44
N CYS A 137 -5.08 -9.31 0.63
CA CYS A 137 -3.99 -10.23 0.92
C CYS A 137 -4.50 -11.52 1.57
N THR A 138 -4.01 -12.66 1.11
CA THR A 138 -4.26 -13.99 1.68
C THR A 138 -2.97 -14.63 2.19
N HIS A 139 -3.08 -15.63 3.07
CA HIS A 139 -1.92 -16.44 3.44
C HIS A 139 -1.51 -17.31 2.25
N VAL A 140 -0.22 -17.61 2.05
CA VAL A 140 0.23 -18.42 0.90
C VAL A 140 -0.45 -19.79 0.85
N ASP A 141 -0.65 -20.41 2.01
CA ASP A 141 -1.28 -21.73 2.17
C ASP A 141 -2.82 -21.68 2.22
N SER A 142 -3.46 -20.52 2.03
CA SER A 142 -4.93 -20.46 1.95
C SER A 142 -5.45 -21.28 0.75
N PRO A 143 -6.64 -21.91 0.85
CA PRO A 143 -7.21 -22.73 -0.23
C PRO A 143 -7.30 -21.98 -1.56
N PHE A 144 -7.22 -22.72 -2.66
CA PHE A 144 -7.25 -22.16 -4.02
C PHE A 144 -8.44 -21.22 -4.24
N GLU A 145 -9.64 -21.59 -3.77
CA GLU A 145 -10.86 -20.79 -3.93
C GLU A 145 -10.78 -19.46 -3.17
N GLU A 146 -10.13 -19.44 -1.99
CA GLU A 146 -9.89 -18.20 -1.23
C GLU A 146 -8.90 -17.28 -1.98
N GLN A 147 -7.85 -17.87 -2.55
CA GLN A 147 -6.86 -17.16 -3.36
C GLN A 147 -7.48 -16.57 -4.63
N GLU A 148 -8.33 -17.33 -5.30
CA GLU A 148 -9.04 -16.90 -6.51
C GLU A 148 -9.95 -15.71 -6.21
N ILE A 149 -10.72 -15.77 -5.12
CA ILE A 149 -11.57 -14.65 -4.66
C ILE A 149 -10.72 -13.41 -4.35
N SER A 150 -9.56 -13.59 -3.70
CA SER A 150 -8.62 -12.50 -3.39
C SER A 150 -8.08 -11.84 -4.65
N VAL A 151 -7.68 -12.63 -5.66
CA VAL A 151 -7.21 -12.10 -6.95
C VAL A 151 -8.32 -11.32 -7.66
N GLN A 152 -9.52 -11.87 -7.74
CA GLN A 152 -10.67 -11.18 -8.35
C GLN A 152 -10.96 -9.84 -7.66
N ARG A 153 -10.93 -9.83 -6.32
CA ARG A 153 -11.17 -8.62 -5.51
C ARG A 153 -10.05 -7.60 -5.68
N THR A 154 -8.80 -8.05 -5.68
CA THR A 154 -7.61 -7.21 -5.87
C THR A 154 -7.63 -6.50 -7.21
N VAL A 155 -7.93 -7.22 -8.31
CA VAL A 155 -8.04 -6.62 -9.65
C VAL A 155 -9.17 -5.59 -9.71
N GLU A 156 -10.32 -5.90 -9.14
CA GLU A 156 -11.46 -4.97 -9.10
C GLU A 156 -11.16 -3.71 -8.27
N TRP A 157 -10.51 -3.88 -7.12
CA TRP A 157 -10.10 -2.76 -6.28
C TRP A 157 -9.02 -1.91 -6.93
N ALA A 158 -8.05 -2.53 -7.61
CA ALA A 158 -7.01 -1.83 -8.35
C ALA A 158 -7.60 -0.95 -9.46
N ARG A 159 -8.61 -1.45 -10.19
CA ARG A 159 -9.34 -0.66 -11.20
C ARG A 159 -9.97 0.60 -10.58
N ARG A 160 -10.72 0.43 -9.48
CA ARG A 160 -11.36 1.55 -8.76
C ARG A 160 -10.34 2.53 -8.17
N SER A 161 -9.22 2.03 -7.66
CA SER A 161 -8.10 2.87 -7.21
C SER A 161 -7.50 3.68 -8.35
N LYS A 162 -7.31 3.08 -9.53
CA LYS A 162 -6.79 3.79 -10.72
C LYS A 162 -7.74 4.87 -11.21
N GLU A 163 -9.04 4.58 -11.26
CA GLU A 163 -10.09 5.53 -11.62
C GLU A 163 -10.10 6.73 -10.66
N GLU A 164 -10.10 6.48 -9.35
CA GLU A 164 -10.07 7.55 -8.34
C GLU A 164 -8.80 8.40 -8.42
N PHE A 165 -7.65 7.74 -8.58
CA PHE A 165 -6.36 8.42 -8.73
C PHE A 165 -6.38 9.35 -9.95
N THR A 166 -6.83 8.83 -11.10
CA THR A 166 -6.89 9.59 -12.36
C THR A 166 -7.83 10.79 -12.22
N ARG A 167 -9.02 10.57 -11.65
CA ARG A 167 -10.02 11.61 -11.39
C ARG A 167 -9.47 12.76 -10.55
N HIS A 168 -8.64 12.47 -9.54
CA HIS A 168 -8.04 13.50 -8.67
C HIS A 168 -7.07 14.42 -9.43
N PHE A 169 -6.33 13.91 -10.41
CA PHE A 169 -5.38 14.70 -11.19
C PHE A 169 -6.01 15.38 -12.41
N GLU A 170 -7.04 14.81 -13.01
CA GLU A 170 -7.82 15.50 -14.06
C GLU A 170 -8.52 16.75 -13.55
N GLN A 171 -8.95 16.74 -12.28
CA GLN A 171 -9.60 17.89 -11.64
C GLN A 171 -8.62 19.01 -11.24
N LYS A 172 -7.34 18.68 -11.04
CA LYS A 172 -6.31 19.65 -10.64
C LYS A 172 -5.63 20.25 -11.88
N ARG A 173 -6.01 21.48 -12.23
CA ARG A 173 -5.43 22.29 -13.33
C ARG A 173 -3.97 22.75 -13.12
N SER A 174 -3.18 22.11 -12.26
CA SER A 174 -1.80 22.55 -12.00
C SER A 174 -0.80 21.61 -12.68
N PRO A 175 -0.32 21.95 -13.88
CA PRO A 175 0.67 21.15 -14.61
C PRO A 175 2.09 21.22 -14.01
N SER A 176 2.32 21.99 -12.94
CA SER A 176 3.67 22.29 -12.43
C SER A 176 4.15 21.37 -11.30
N GLN A 177 3.32 20.45 -10.79
CA GLN A 177 3.74 19.51 -9.74
C GLN A 177 3.84 18.10 -10.32
N GLN A 178 5.00 17.47 -10.14
CA GLN A 178 5.17 16.06 -10.44
C GLN A 178 4.13 15.27 -9.63
N ARG A 179 3.31 14.48 -10.32
CA ARG A 179 2.34 13.60 -9.65
C ARG A 179 3.08 12.47 -8.92
N PRO A 180 2.54 11.95 -7.80
CA PRO A 180 3.03 10.71 -7.23
C PRO A 180 2.83 9.54 -8.19
N LEU A 181 3.51 8.44 -7.89
CA LEU A 181 3.32 7.17 -8.60
C LEU A 181 2.20 6.36 -7.94
N LEU A 182 1.53 5.54 -8.73
CA LEU A 182 0.52 4.58 -8.26
C LEU A 182 0.96 3.17 -8.58
N PHE A 183 1.13 2.34 -7.55
CA PHE A 183 1.56 0.96 -7.69
C PHE A 183 0.42 0.00 -7.37
N ALA A 184 0.34 -1.07 -8.15
CA ALA A 184 -0.56 -2.19 -7.89
C ALA A 184 0.18 -3.34 -7.20
N VAL A 185 -0.59 -4.26 -6.60
CA VAL A 185 -0.04 -5.39 -5.84
C VAL A 185 -0.51 -6.70 -6.48
N ILE A 186 0.44 -7.54 -6.89
CA ILE A 186 0.17 -8.83 -7.54
C ILE A 186 -0.08 -9.89 -6.46
N GLN A 187 -1.31 -10.36 -6.37
CA GLN A 187 -1.75 -11.45 -5.48
C GLN A 187 -1.75 -12.81 -6.20
N GLY A 188 -2.17 -13.87 -5.50
CA GLY A 188 -2.26 -15.24 -6.05
C GLY A 188 -1.58 -16.31 -5.20
N GLY A 189 -1.08 -15.95 -4.01
CA GLY A 189 -0.53 -16.91 -3.04
C GLY A 189 0.59 -17.76 -3.62
N GLY A 190 0.53 -19.07 -3.36
CA GLY A 190 1.46 -20.08 -3.90
C GLY A 190 1.08 -20.63 -5.28
N HIS A 191 0.11 -20.03 -5.97
CA HIS A 191 -0.42 -20.58 -7.23
C HIS A 191 0.07 -19.80 -8.46
N PRO A 192 0.89 -20.42 -9.33
CA PRO A 192 1.42 -19.77 -10.53
C PRO A 192 0.36 -19.19 -11.46
N GLY A 193 -0.71 -19.95 -11.70
CA GLY A 193 -1.79 -19.53 -12.60
C GLY A 193 -2.52 -18.28 -12.11
N LEU A 194 -2.81 -18.22 -10.80
CA LEU A 194 -3.47 -17.06 -10.19
C LEU A 194 -2.56 -15.83 -10.16
N ARG A 195 -1.26 -16.01 -9.89
CA ARG A 195 -0.28 -14.90 -9.99
C ARG A 195 -0.21 -14.31 -11.39
N LYS A 196 -0.11 -15.17 -12.40
CA LYS A 196 -0.09 -14.75 -13.80
C LYS A 196 -1.38 -14.02 -14.18
N GLN A 197 -2.54 -14.58 -13.84
CA GLN A 197 -3.84 -13.96 -14.09
C GLN A 197 -3.95 -12.58 -13.43
N CYS A 198 -3.50 -12.44 -12.18
CA CYS A 198 -3.49 -11.16 -11.47
C CYS A 198 -2.56 -10.15 -12.17
N ALA A 199 -1.33 -10.57 -12.49
CA ALA A 199 -0.35 -9.73 -13.17
C ALA A 199 -0.84 -9.22 -14.54
N GLU A 200 -1.37 -10.12 -15.38
CA GLU A 200 -1.91 -9.76 -16.71
C GLU A 200 -3.05 -8.74 -16.61
N ALA A 201 -3.99 -8.96 -15.68
CA ALA A 201 -5.10 -8.04 -15.47
C ALA A 201 -4.64 -6.67 -14.94
N LEU A 202 -3.64 -6.62 -14.05
CA LEU A 202 -3.09 -5.36 -13.55
C LEU A 202 -2.24 -4.62 -14.60
N LEU A 203 -1.56 -5.35 -15.48
CA LEU A 203 -0.86 -4.79 -16.63
C LEU A 203 -1.83 -4.14 -17.62
N GLU A 204 -2.99 -4.77 -17.87
CA GLU A 204 -4.04 -4.21 -18.72
C GLU A 204 -4.61 -2.89 -18.16
N ILE A 205 -4.78 -2.78 -16.83
CA ILE A 205 -5.24 -1.54 -16.18
C ILE A 205 -4.18 -0.43 -16.26
N GLY A 206 -2.90 -0.77 -16.14
CA GLY A 206 -1.76 0.15 -16.28
C GLY A 206 -1.41 0.94 -15.01
N PHE A 207 -0.25 0.63 -14.41
CA PHE A 207 0.28 1.26 -13.20
C PHE A 207 1.73 1.71 -13.40
N ASP A 208 2.22 2.56 -12.49
CA ASP A 208 3.61 3.05 -12.53
C ASP A 208 4.60 2.03 -11.96
N GLY A 209 4.11 1.04 -11.22
CA GLY A 209 4.89 -0.04 -10.65
C GLY A 209 4.01 -1.17 -10.10
N TYR A 210 4.65 -2.30 -9.84
CA TYR A 210 3.98 -3.54 -9.44
C TYR A 210 4.74 -4.17 -8.27
N GLY A 211 4.04 -4.37 -7.15
CA GLY A 211 4.57 -5.02 -5.95
C GLY A 211 4.22 -6.50 -5.90
N TYR A 212 5.05 -7.29 -5.23
CA TYR A 212 4.73 -8.66 -4.86
C TYR A 212 3.80 -8.65 -3.63
N GLY A 213 2.57 -9.12 -3.81
CA GLY A 213 1.59 -9.27 -2.74
C GLY A 213 1.60 -10.66 -2.10
N GLY A 214 1.11 -10.71 -0.86
CA GLY A 214 1.05 -11.92 -0.07
C GLY A 214 2.30 -12.15 0.76
N TRP A 215 2.24 -13.15 1.62
CA TRP A 215 3.39 -13.55 2.43
C TRP A 215 4.45 -14.23 1.55
N PRO A 216 5.71 -13.76 1.52
CA PRO A 216 6.75 -14.34 0.66
C PRO A 216 7.40 -15.59 1.27
N LEU A 217 6.84 -16.12 2.36
CA LEU A 217 7.34 -17.27 3.10
C LEU A 217 6.26 -18.34 3.19
N ASP A 218 6.68 -19.61 3.11
CA ASP A 218 5.81 -20.74 3.45
C ASP A 218 5.67 -20.91 4.98
N SER A 219 4.85 -21.87 5.41
CA SER A 219 4.67 -22.22 6.83
C SER A 219 5.93 -22.70 7.55
N GLN A 220 7.01 -23.01 6.82
CA GLN A 220 8.31 -23.40 7.37
C GLN A 220 9.31 -22.24 7.38
N GLY A 221 8.92 -21.05 6.88
CA GLY A 221 9.78 -19.88 6.80
C GLY A 221 10.72 -19.87 5.59
N ASN A 222 10.52 -20.74 4.60
CA ASN A 222 11.31 -20.72 3.37
C ASN A 222 10.79 -19.65 2.41
N LEU A 223 11.72 -18.94 1.75
CA LEU A 223 11.38 -17.99 0.70
C LEU A 223 10.79 -18.70 -0.53
N LEU A 224 9.65 -18.18 -0.99
CA LEU A 224 8.95 -18.64 -2.19
C LEU A 224 9.67 -18.15 -3.46
N THR A 225 10.92 -18.57 -3.64
CA THR A 225 11.83 -18.06 -4.69
C THR A 225 11.25 -18.24 -6.09
N GLU A 226 10.53 -19.33 -6.33
CA GLU A 226 9.86 -19.58 -7.61
C GLU A 226 8.73 -18.59 -7.87
N MET A 227 7.91 -18.28 -6.85
CA MET A 227 6.82 -17.29 -6.99
C MET A 227 7.36 -15.88 -7.17
N LEU A 228 8.45 -15.54 -6.48
CA LEU A 228 9.15 -14.26 -6.66
C LEU A 228 9.71 -14.12 -8.08
N ARG A 229 10.34 -15.18 -8.61
CA ARG A 229 10.86 -15.22 -9.98
C ARG A 229 9.72 -15.09 -11.00
N LEU A 230 8.64 -15.85 -10.82
CA LEU A 230 7.49 -15.83 -11.71
C LEU A 230 6.84 -14.45 -11.76
N THR A 231 6.70 -13.78 -10.61
CA THR A 231 6.07 -12.44 -10.54
C THR A 231 6.90 -11.38 -11.28
N ARG A 232 8.20 -11.61 -11.46
CA ARG A 232 9.10 -10.71 -12.19
C ARG A 232 9.05 -10.91 -13.71
N GLU A 233 8.72 -12.11 -14.17
CA GLU A 233 8.65 -12.48 -15.60
C GLU A 233 7.43 -11.86 -16.28
#